data_AF-A0A8J7RJE0-F1
#
_entry.id   AF-A0A8J7RJE0-F1
#
_cell.length_a   1.000
_cell.length_b   1.000
_cell.length_c   1.000
_cell.angle_alpha   90.00
_cell.angle_beta   90.00
_cell.angle_gamma   90.00
#
_symmetry.space_group_name_H-M   'P 1'
#
loop_
_entity.id
_entity.type
_entity.pdbx_description
1 polymer ?
#
loop_
_entity_poly.entity_id
_entity_poly.type
_entity_poly.pdbx_seq_one_letter_code
_entity_poly.pdbx_strand_id
1 'polypeptide(L)' 'MSTSANIKPARATSIRFTAHKMVVLLADGRELAVPLDWFPKLRDAGQAEREKWRLIGI' A
#
# COMPACT_ATOMS: atom_id res chain seq x y z
N MET A 1 -33.25 4.17 -0.36
CA MET A 1 -32.28 5.10 -0.98
C MET A 1 -30.93 4.40 -1.01
N SER A 2 -30.41 4.10 -2.18
CA SER A 2 -29.09 3.46 -2.32
C SER A 2 -28.12 4.51 -2.81
N THR A 3 -27.29 5.03 -1.90
CA THR A 3 -26.23 5.98 -2.25
C THR A 3 -25.09 5.17 -2.86
N SER A 4 -25.03 5.04 -4.18
CA SER A 4 -23.82 4.54 -4.84
C SER A 4 -22.73 5.60 -4.64
N ALA A 5 -21.90 5.40 -3.62
CA ALA A 5 -20.62 6.10 -3.55
C ALA A 5 -19.87 5.80 -4.85
N ASN A 6 -19.39 6.82 -5.55
CA ASN A 6 -18.52 6.67 -6.70
C ASN A 6 -17.19 6.07 -6.19
N ILE A 7 -17.15 4.75 -6.06
CA ILE A 7 -15.95 4.03 -5.62
C ILE A 7 -14.99 4.07 -6.79
N LYS A 8 -14.22 5.16 -6.90
CA LYS A 8 -13.05 5.15 -7.77
C LYS A 8 -12.19 3.96 -7.36
N PRO A 9 -11.72 3.14 -8.31
CA PRO A 9 -10.85 2.02 -7.98
C PRO A 9 -9.64 2.57 -7.24
N ALA A 10 -9.41 2.06 -6.03
CA ALA A 10 -8.27 2.43 -5.20
C ALA A 10 -6.99 1.88 -5.86
N ARG A 11 -6.52 2.57 -6.90
CA ARG A 11 -5.29 2.26 -7.60
C ARG A 11 -4.12 2.80 -6.79
N ALA A 12 -3.22 1.92 -6.39
CA ALA A 12 -1.97 2.31 -5.79
C ALA A 12 -1.06 2.96 -6.85
N THR A 13 -0.52 4.12 -6.54
CA THR A 13 0.38 4.90 -7.39
C THR A 13 1.81 4.79 -6.90
N SER A 14 2.02 4.72 -5.58
CA SER A 14 3.36 4.58 -5.00
C SER A 14 3.28 3.85 -3.66
N ILE A 15 4.36 3.17 -3.29
CA ILE A 15 4.48 2.47 -2.02
C ILE A 15 5.76 2.93 -1.34
N ARG A 16 5.69 3.19 -0.04
CA ARG A 16 6.82 3.51 0.81
C ARG A 16 6.81 2.60 2.04
N PHE A 17 7.98 2.10 2.41
CA PHE A 17 8.16 1.32 3.61
C PHE A 17 8.85 2.16 4.69
N THR A 18 8.37 2.04 5.91
CA THR A 18 9.00 2.57 7.12
C THR A 18 9.46 1.40 7.99
N ALA A 19 10.07 1.68 9.14
CA ALA A 19 10.56 0.63 10.05
C ALA A 19 9.47 -0.38 10.44
N HIS A 20 8.21 0.07 10.58
CA HIS A 20 7.11 -0.75 11.11
C HIS A 20 5.83 -0.74 10.26
N LYS A 21 5.76 0.10 9.23
CA LYS A 21 4.53 0.28 8.42
C LYS A 21 4.84 0.36 6.93
N MET A 22 3.94 -0.19 6.13
CA MET A 22 3.85 0.03 4.70
C MET A 22 2.83 1.13 4.43
N VAL A 23 3.23 2.15 3.67
CA VAL A 23 2.40 3.28 3.27
C VAL A 23 2.15 3.19 1.77
N VAL A 24 0.89 3.20 1.36
CA VAL A 24 0.47 3.11 -0.04
C VAL A 24 -0.24 4.40 -0.41
N LEU A 25 0.30 5.11 -1.39
CA LEU A 25 -0.31 6.28 -2.00
C LEU A 25 -1.28 5.81 -3.08
N LEU A 26 -2.53 6.24 -3.00
CA LEU A 26 -3.57 5.96 -3.98
C LEU A 26 -3.68 7.11 -4.99
N ALA A 27 -4.08 6.79 -6.22
CA ALA A 27 -4.26 7.76 -7.31
C ALA A 27 -5.32 8.83 -7.00
N ASP A 28 -6.19 8.58 -6.02
CA ASP A 28 -7.22 9.50 -5.55
C ASP A 28 -6.69 10.47 -4.46
N GLY A 29 -5.38 10.48 -4.18
CA GLY A 29 -4.73 11.35 -3.19
C GLY A 29 -4.84 10.85 -1.76
N ARG A 30 -5.40 9.65 -1.54
CA ARG A 30 -5.50 9.02 -0.22
C ARG A 30 -4.23 8.22 0.09
N GLU A 31 -3.88 8.18 1.37
CA GLU A 31 -2.77 7.36 1.89
C GLU A 31 -3.31 6.24 2.77
N LEU A 32 -2.82 5.02 2.55
CA LEU A 32 -3.12 3.86 3.38
C LEU A 32 -1.86 3.42 4.11
N ALA A 33 -1.88 3.47 5.44
CA ALA A 33 -0.79 2.97 6.28
C ALA A 33 -1.21 1.67 6.96
N VAL A 34 -0.47 0.59 6.71
CA VAL A 34 -0.69 -0.72 7.31
C VAL A 34 0.55 -1.20 8.06
N PRO A 35 0.42 -1.87 9.21
CA PRO A 35 1.56 -2.45 9.91
C PRO A 35 2.24 -3.53 9.07
N LEU A 36 3.57 -3.56 9.10
CA LEU A 36 4.34 -4.65 8.48
C LEU A 36 4.10 -6.00 9.15
N ASP A 37 3.62 -5.99 10.40
CA ASP A 37 3.26 -7.20 11.16
C ASP A 37 2.22 -8.07 10.45
N TRP A 38 1.34 -7.46 9.66
CA TRP A 38 0.33 -8.18 8.89
C TRP A 38 0.92 -8.95 7.70
N PHE A 39 2.14 -8.62 7.31
CA PHE A 39 2.85 -9.21 6.19
C PHE A 39 4.16 -9.84 6.69
N PRO A 40 4.12 -11.03 7.28
CA PRO A 40 5.29 -11.65 7.92
C PRO A 40 6.49 -11.76 6.98
N LYS A 41 6.28 -11.99 5.67
CA LYS A 41 7.34 -11.97 4.66
C LYS A 41 8.00 -10.60 4.49
N LEU A 42 7.22 -9.51 4.51
CA LEU A 42 7.76 -8.15 4.43
C LEU A 42 8.38 -7.71 5.76
N ARG A 43 7.82 -8.16 6.90
CA ARG A 43 8.40 -7.93 8.23
C ARG A 43 9.79 -8.56 8.36
N ASP A 44 9.99 -9.74 7.81
CA ASP A 44 11.28 -10.44 7.86
C ASP A 44 12.26 -9.95 6.79
N ALA A 45 11.75 -9.45 5.65
CA ALA A 45 12.58 -8.87 4.59
C ALA A 45 13.37 -7.64 5.06
N GLY A 46 14.61 -7.49 4.59
CA GLY A 46 15.43 -6.31 4.86
C GLY A 46 14.90 -5.05 4.18
N GLN A 47 15.34 -3.87 4.64
CA GLN A 47 14.94 -2.58 4.06
C GLN A 47 15.20 -2.53 2.54
N ALA A 48 16.37 -3.00 2.09
CA ALA A 48 16.74 -3.06 0.69
C ALA A 48 15.85 -3.99 -0.16
N GLU A 49 15.24 -5.03 0.43
CA GLU A 49 14.28 -5.91 -0.26
C GLU A 49 12.89 -5.29 -0.29
N ARG A 50 12.47 -4.63 0.80
CA ARG A 50 11.21 -3.87 0.84
C ARG A 50 11.20 -2.74 -0.18
N GLU A 51 12.33 -2.09 -0.41
CA GLU A 51 12.48 -1.05 -1.44
C GLU A 51 12.42 -1.59 -2.87
N LYS A 52 12.70 -2.88 -3.08
CA LYS A 52 12.56 -3.57 -4.38
C LYS A 52 11.13 -4.04 -4.64
N TRP A 53 10.16 -3.15 -4.44
CA TRP A 53 8.76 -3.43 -4.74
C TRP A 53 8.43 -3.08 -6.20
N ARG A 54 7.41 -3.74 -6.74
CA ARG A 54 6.80 -3.40 -8.02
C ARG A 54 5.29 -3.49 -7.88
N LEU A 55 4.58 -2.46 -8.33
CA LEU A 55 3.13 -2.53 -8.45
C LEU A 55 2.78 -3.53 -9.55
N ILE A 56 1.98 -4.54 -9.18
CA ILE A 56 1.43 -5.54 -10.09
C ILE A 56 -0.09 -5.33 -10.20
N GLY A 57 -0.61 -5.28 -11.42
CA GLY A 57 -2.02 -5.00 -11.70
C GLY A 57 -2.23 -3.60 -12.26
N ILE A 58 -2.44 -3.53 -13.58
CA ILE A 58 -2.95 -2.35 -14.30
C ILE A 58 -4.44 -2.53 -14.58
#